data_AF-X7Z574-F1
#
_entry.id   AF-X7Z574-F1
#
_cell.length_a   1.000
_cell.length_b   1.000
_cell.length_c   1.000
_cell.angle_alpha   90.00
_cell.angle_beta   90.00
_cell.angle_gamma   90.00
#
_symmetry.space_group_name_H-M   'P 1'
#
loop_
_entity.id
_entity.type
_entity.pdbx_description
1 polymer ?
#
loop_
_entity_poly.entity_id
_entity_poly.type
_entity_poly.pdbx_seq_one_letter_code
_entity_poly.pdbx_strand_id
1 'polypeptide(L)'
;MRAQRGLKDLCFRCADNPYARCAICGHQCPVHTRWPVGPVCLRCYRRTIAYPETCAACGDTKVLIALDATGARVCGSCANVSIDYTCRSCGHSGPQHYAGMCLRCSVVQATRLLITVDGTMRPELEQLPVILADRASRPQRCAG
;
A
#
# COMPACT_ATOMS: atom_id res chain seq x y z
N MET A 1 1.79 6.79 -14.31
CA MET A 1 3.10 6.42 -13.71
C MET A 1 3.88 7.71 -13.58
N ARG A 2 4.62 7.95 -12.48
CA ARG A 2 5.49 9.14 -12.41
C ARG A 2 6.67 8.92 -13.36
N ALA A 3 6.86 9.84 -14.30
CA ALA A 3 7.92 9.74 -15.30
C ALA A 3 9.32 9.83 -14.65
N GLN A 4 10.25 9.04 -15.17
CA GLN A 4 11.67 9.39 -15.10
C GLN A 4 11.89 10.67 -15.92
N ARG A 5 12.80 11.55 -15.45
CA ARG A 5 13.07 12.89 -16.01
C ARG A 5 13.10 12.89 -17.55
N GLY A 6 12.21 13.67 -18.17
CA GLY A 6 12.24 14.00 -19.61
C GLY A 6 11.16 13.38 -20.49
N LEU A 7 10.33 12.46 -19.98
CA LEU A 7 9.22 11.86 -20.74
C LEU A 7 7.87 12.48 -20.35
N LYS A 8 6.98 12.64 -21.33
CA LYS A 8 5.59 13.09 -21.15
C LYS A 8 4.89 12.22 -20.09
N ASP A 9 4.07 12.83 -19.24
CA ASP A 9 3.21 12.12 -18.29
C ASP A 9 2.13 11.34 -19.06
N LEU A 10 2.45 10.10 -19.44
CA LEU A 10 1.50 9.23 -20.11
C LEU A 10 0.50 8.65 -19.09
N CYS A 11 -0.77 8.65 -19.49
CA CYS A 11 -1.83 7.96 -18.76
C CYS A 11 -1.49 6.45 -18.62
N PHE A 12 -2.03 5.75 -17.63
CA PHE A 12 -1.78 4.30 -17.46
C PHE A 12 -2.13 3.48 -18.72
N ARG A 13 -3.10 3.95 -19.51
CA ARG A 13 -3.52 3.36 -20.77
C ARG A 13 -2.61 3.72 -21.96
N CYS A 14 -1.84 4.80 -21.83
CA CYS A 14 -1.04 5.42 -22.88
C CYS A 14 0.46 5.11 -22.72
N ALA A 15 0.88 4.74 -21.50
CA ALA A 15 2.24 4.29 -21.25
C ALA A 15 2.39 2.89 -21.84
N ASP A 16 3.41 2.69 -22.67
CA ASP A 16 3.85 1.35 -23.06
C ASP A 16 4.19 0.60 -21.78
N ASN A 17 3.28 -0.27 -21.37
CA ASN A 17 3.51 -1.11 -20.21
C ASN A 17 4.08 -2.43 -20.71
N PRO A 18 5.40 -2.66 -20.57
CA PRO A 18 6.01 -3.86 -21.09
C PRO A 18 5.31 -5.08 -20.48
N TYR A 19 5.00 -6.05 -21.32
CA TYR A 19 4.53 -7.34 -20.85
C TYR A 19 5.73 -8.14 -20.34
N ALA A 20 5.60 -8.74 -19.16
CA ALA A 20 6.61 -9.65 -18.63
C ALA A 20 5.93 -10.80 -17.88
N ARG A 21 6.68 -11.88 -17.66
CA ARG A 21 6.26 -12.98 -16.79
C ARG A 21 6.18 -12.47 -15.35
N CYS A 22 4.98 -12.42 -14.78
CA CYS A 22 4.77 -11.99 -13.40
C CYS A 22 5.56 -12.88 -12.44
N ALA A 23 6.35 -12.27 -11.55
CA ALA A 23 7.15 -12.98 -10.57
C ALA A 23 6.33 -13.73 -9.50
N ILE A 24 5.03 -13.42 -9.39
CA ILE A 24 4.13 -14.05 -8.40
C ILE A 24 3.26 -15.13 -9.05
N CYS A 25 2.50 -14.79 -10.09
CA CYS A 25 1.59 -15.77 -10.72
C CYS A 25 2.18 -16.49 -11.94
N GLY A 26 3.36 -16.10 -12.45
CA GLY A 26 3.98 -16.72 -13.61
C GLY A 26 3.32 -16.43 -14.97
N HIS A 27 2.22 -15.69 -15.02
CA HIS A 27 1.56 -15.33 -16.29
C HIS A 27 2.23 -14.14 -16.98
N GLN A 28 2.21 -14.13 -18.31
CA GLN A 28 2.62 -12.98 -19.11
C GLN A 28 1.53 -11.89 -19.04
N CYS A 29 1.85 -10.76 -18.43
CA CYS A 29 0.90 -9.68 -18.13
C CYS A 29 1.58 -8.30 -18.22
N PRO A 30 0.81 -7.19 -18.36
CA PRO A 30 1.35 -5.85 -18.18
C PRO A 30 1.99 -5.69 -16.80
N VAL A 31 3.20 -5.12 -16.75
CA VAL A 31 3.93 -4.90 -15.50
C VAL A 31 3.33 -3.73 -14.73
N HIS A 32 2.69 -3.97 -13.59
CA HIS A 32 2.16 -2.87 -12.80
C HIS A 32 3.24 -2.19 -11.95
N THR A 33 4.12 -2.99 -11.35
CA THR A 33 5.26 -2.52 -10.57
C THR A 33 6.42 -3.50 -10.70
N ARG A 34 7.62 -3.05 -10.33
CA ARG A 34 8.80 -3.91 -10.17
C ARG A 34 9.21 -3.88 -8.71
N TRP A 35 9.09 -5.04 -8.07
CA TRP A 35 9.59 -5.27 -6.72
C TRP A 35 10.92 -6.00 -6.79
N PRO A 36 11.65 -6.15 -5.67
CA PRO A 36 12.84 -7.00 -5.64
C PRO A 36 12.59 -8.44 -6.11
N VAL A 37 11.39 -9.00 -5.92
CA VAL A 37 11.02 -10.31 -6.50
C VAL A 37 10.94 -10.32 -8.03
N GLY A 38 10.85 -9.15 -8.67
CA GLY A 38 10.71 -9.00 -10.12
C GLY A 38 9.46 -8.23 -10.56
N PRO A 39 9.07 -8.32 -11.85
CA PRO A 39 7.88 -7.66 -12.38
C PRO A 39 6.60 -8.27 -11.80
N VAL A 40 5.65 -7.43 -11.37
CA VAL A 40 4.40 -7.86 -10.74
C VAL A 40 3.21 -7.25 -11.46
N CYS A 41 2.23 -8.10 -11.81
CA CYS A 41 0.98 -7.64 -12.44
C CYS A 41 0.04 -6.98 -11.41
N LEU A 42 -0.91 -6.17 -11.88
CA LEU A 42 -1.83 -5.41 -11.01
C LEU A 42 -2.61 -6.30 -10.03
N ARG A 43 -3.03 -7.50 -10.46
CA ARG A 43 -3.78 -8.45 -9.62
C ARG A 43 -2.92 -8.95 -8.45
N CYS A 44 -1.69 -9.39 -8.74
CA CYS A 44 -0.78 -9.88 -7.71
C CYS A 44 -0.35 -8.75 -6.77
N TYR A 45 -0.06 -7.56 -7.30
CA TYR A 45 0.22 -6.38 -6.50
C TYR A 45 -0.89 -6.08 -5.48
N ARG A 46 -2.14 -6.00 -5.94
CA ARG A 46 -3.29 -5.74 -5.05
C ARG A 46 -3.47 -6.84 -4.01
N ARG A 47 -3.30 -8.10 -4.39
CA ARG A 47 -3.40 -9.25 -3.47
C ARG A 47 -2.31 -9.19 -2.40
N THR A 48 -1.04 -9.07 -2.78
CA THR A 48 0.07 -9.08 -1.82
C THR A 48 -0.02 -7.93 -0.81
N ILE A 49 -0.46 -6.74 -1.25
CA ILE A 49 -0.63 -5.61 -0.33
C ILE A 49 -1.88 -5.79 0.56
N ALA A 50 -2.97 -6.34 0.03
CA ALA A 50 -4.20 -6.53 0.81
C ALA A 50 -4.11 -7.68 1.83
N TYR A 51 -3.23 -8.65 1.60
CA TYR A 51 -3.05 -9.82 2.45
C TYR A 51 -1.56 -9.96 2.84
N PRO A 52 -1.10 -9.18 3.83
CA PRO A 52 0.22 -9.37 4.42
C PRO A 52 0.42 -10.79 4.94
N GLU A 53 1.66 -11.27 4.88
CA GLU A 53 2.05 -12.63 5.26
C GLU A 53 3.24 -12.59 6.23
N THR A 54 3.49 -13.69 6.93
CA THR A 54 4.64 -13.82 7.85
C THR A 54 5.95 -13.74 7.06
N CYS A 55 6.81 -12.78 7.41
CA CYS A 55 8.14 -12.65 6.82
C CYS A 55 9.04 -13.79 7.27
N ALA A 56 9.68 -14.49 6.32
CA ALA A 56 10.58 -15.60 6.63
C ALA A 56 11.82 -15.18 7.46
N ALA A 57 12.24 -13.91 7.38
CA ALA A 57 13.44 -13.41 8.06
C ALA A 57 13.14 -12.83 9.46
N CYS A 58 12.12 -11.96 9.60
CA CYS A 58 11.84 -11.28 10.87
C CYS A 58 10.62 -11.82 11.64
N GLY A 59 9.83 -12.73 11.04
CA GLY A 59 8.64 -13.30 11.69
C GLY A 59 7.41 -12.38 11.74
N ASP A 60 7.54 -11.09 11.40
CA ASP A 60 6.41 -10.17 11.41
C ASP A 60 5.47 -10.39 10.20
N THR A 61 4.18 -10.12 10.42
CA THR A 61 3.18 -10.04 9.35
C THR A 61 3.39 -8.76 8.52
N LYS A 62 3.91 -8.88 7.30
CA LYS A 62 4.32 -7.77 6.42
C LYS A 62 3.91 -8.00 4.96
N VAL A 63 3.93 -6.94 4.16
CA VAL A 63 3.85 -7.09 2.70
C VAL A 63 5.19 -7.61 2.20
N LEU A 64 5.19 -8.84 1.70
CA LEU A 64 6.41 -9.51 1.23
C LEU A 64 6.67 -9.12 -0.23
N ILE A 65 7.80 -8.49 -0.51
CA ILE A 65 8.13 -7.96 -1.85
C ILE A 65 9.47 -8.45 -2.39
N ALA A 66 10.17 -9.27 -1.62
CA ALA A 66 11.49 -9.76 -1.95
C ALA A 66 11.60 -11.27 -1.68
N LEU A 67 12.69 -11.86 -2.19
CA LEU A 67 13.14 -13.19 -1.84
C LEU A 67 14.48 -13.08 -1.10
N ASP A 68 14.71 -13.93 -0.12
CA ASP A 68 16.04 -14.10 0.47
C ASP A 68 16.94 -15.04 -0.35
N ALA A 69 18.13 -15.34 0.14
CA ALA A 69 19.11 -16.21 -0.52
C ALA A 69 18.62 -17.66 -0.71
N THR A 70 17.62 -18.09 0.05
CA THR A 70 17.02 -19.44 -0.05
C THR A 70 15.82 -19.48 -0.99
N GLY A 71 15.37 -18.32 -1.48
CA GLY A 71 14.16 -18.16 -2.27
C GLY A 71 12.89 -18.02 -1.43
N ALA A 72 12.99 -17.82 -0.12
CA ALA A 72 11.84 -17.59 0.74
C ALA A 72 11.37 -16.12 0.69
N ARG A 73 10.07 -15.89 0.89
CA ARG A 73 9.45 -14.55 0.79
C ARG A 73 9.79 -13.69 2.01
N VAL A 74 10.28 -12.47 1.76
CA VAL A 74 10.66 -11.53 2.82
C VAL A 74 10.10 -10.12 2.56
N CYS A 75 9.98 -9.35 3.65
CA CYS A 75 9.52 -7.96 3.61
C CYS A 75 10.60 -7.02 3.05
N GLY A 76 10.20 -5.80 2.67
CA GLY A 76 11.13 -4.83 2.10
C GLY A 76 12.29 -4.47 3.02
N SER A 77 12.03 -4.27 4.31
CA SER A 77 13.09 -3.96 5.29
C SER A 77 14.12 -5.09 5.40
N CYS A 78 13.68 -6.36 5.44
CA CYS A 78 14.59 -7.51 5.46
C CYS A 78 15.38 -7.68 4.16
N ALA A 79 14.84 -7.20 3.04
CA ALA A 79 15.53 -7.13 1.76
C ALA A 79 16.32 -5.82 1.56
N ASN A 80 16.48 -5.01 2.62
CA ASN A 80 17.18 -3.75 2.60
C ASN A 80 16.68 -2.75 1.53
N VAL A 81 15.37 -2.72 1.30
CA VAL A 81 14.70 -1.75 0.44
C VAL A 81 13.74 -0.87 1.24
N SER A 82 13.57 0.38 0.81
CA SER A 82 12.77 1.40 1.51
C SER A 82 11.25 1.21 1.42
N ILE A 83 10.79 0.25 0.60
CA ILE A 83 9.36 0.01 0.38
C ILE A 83 8.89 -1.10 1.34
N ASP A 84 8.15 -0.76 2.39
CA ASP A 84 7.72 -1.74 3.41
C ASP A 84 6.19 -1.83 3.61
N TYR A 85 5.43 -0.93 2.97
CA TYR A 85 3.97 -0.84 3.07
C TYR A 85 3.45 -0.74 4.52
N THR A 86 4.27 -0.19 5.43
CA THR A 86 3.88 0.04 6.82
C THR A 86 3.19 1.39 6.95
N CYS A 87 2.05 1.45 7.62
CA CYS A 87 1.44 2.73 7.97
C CYS A 87 2.32 3.46 8.96
N ARG A 88 2.80 4.65 8.59
CA ARG A 88 3.65 5.48 9.47
C ARG A 88 2.98 5.96 10.76
N SER A 89 1.66 5.84 10.88
CA SER A 89 0.90 6.29 12.05
C SER A 89 0.55 5.14 13.01
N CYS A 90 0.07 4.00 12.49
CA CYS A 90 -0.36 2.87 13.34
C CYS A 90 0.50 1.61 13.20
N GLY A 91 1.50 1.60 12.32
CA GLY A 91 2.36 0.42 12.09
C GLY A 91 1.71 -0.72 11.32
N HIS A 92 0.43 -0.61 10.94
CA HIS A 92 -0.26 -1.63 10.16
C HIS A 92 0.41 -1.82 8.78
N SER A 93 0.79 -3.04 8.46
CA SER A 93 1.26 -3.40 7.12
C SER A 93 0.08 -3.69 6.20
N GLY A 94 0.02 -3.05 5.04
CA GLY A 94 -1.08 -3.24 4.11
C GLY A 94 -1.24 -2.09 3.12
N PRO A 95 -2.45 -1.89 2.55
CA PRO A 95 -2.71 -0.82 1.61
C PRO A 95 -2.43 0.56 2.21
N GLN A 96 -1.57 1.32 1.54
CA GLN A 96 -1.35 2.73 1.83
C GLN A 96 -2.29 3.58 0.96
N HIS A 97 -2.91 4.58 1.58
CA HIS A 97 -3.86 5.50 0.96
C HIS A 97 -3.21 6.83 0.60
N TYR A 98 -2.67 7.54 1.59
CA TYR A 98 -2.05 8.85 1.39
C TYR A 98 -0.81 9.02 2.29
N ALA A 99 0.28 9.55 1.72
CA ALA A 99 1.52 9.90 2.43
C ALA A 99 2.06 8.79 3.38
N GLY A 100 2.00 7.52 2.94
CA GLY A 100 2.48 6.38 3.72
C GLY A 100 1.56 5.97 4.88
N MET A 101 0.30 6.36 4.87
CA MET A 101 -0.70 5.98 5.88
C MET A 101 -1.76 5.06 5.31
N CYS A 102 -2.31 4.18 6.15
CA CYS A 102 -3.51 3.42 5.80
C CYS A 102 -4.73 4.35 5.73
N LEU A 103 -5.79 3.91 5.04
CA LEU A 103 -7.03 4.70 4.88
C LEU A 103 -7.57 5.21 6.21
N ARG A 104 -7.61 4.35 7.24
CA ARG A 104 -8.09 4.71 8.58
C ARG A 104 -7.31 5.89 9.16
N CYS A 105 -5.99 5.79 9.21
CA CYS A 105 -5.13 6.85 9.75
C CYS A 105 -5.20 8.13 8.91
N SER A 106 -5.27 8.02 7.57
CA SER A 106 -5.44 9.17 6.71
C SER A 106 -6.74 9.93 7.01
N VAL A 107 -7.86 9.22 7.21
CA VAL A 107 -9.14 9.85 7.57
C VAL A 107 -9.07 10.49 8.96
N VAL A 108 -8.56 9.77 9.97
CA VAL A 108 -8.41 10.34 11.33
C VAL A 108 -7.60 11.64 11.30
N GLN A 109 -6.45 11.64 10.61
CA GLN A 109 -5.58 12.82 10.57
C GLN A 109 -6.21 13.97 9.78
N ALA A 110 -6.81 13.69 8.61
CA ALA A 110 -7.46 14.71 7.81
C ALA A 110 -8.65 15.35 8.55
N THR A 111 -9.49 14.55 9.20
CA THR A 111 -10.60 15.06 9.99
C THR A 111 -10.11 15.93 11.15
N ARG A 112 -9.13 15.45 11.93
CA ARG A 112 -8.56 16.23 13.04
C ARG A 112 -8.02 17.59 12.58
N LEU A 113 -7.29 17.61 11.46
CA LEU A 113 -6.73 18.83 10.90
C LEU A 113 -7.81 19.86 10.54
N LEU A 114 -8.95 19.41 10.02
CA LEU A 114 -10.02 20.29 9.55
C LEU A 114 -10.92 20.82 10.67
N ILE A 115 -11.10 20.06 11.76
CA ILE A 115 -12.03 20.43 12.85
C ILE A 115 -11.34 21.10 14.05
N THR A 116 -10.01 21.16 14.04
CA THR A 116 -9.23 21.85 15.07
C THR A 116 -9.01 23.29 14.63
N VAL A 117 -9.57 24.25 15.38
CA VAL A 117 -9.44 25.69 15.11
C VAL A 117 -8.62 26.30 16.25
N ASP A 118 -7.57 27.02 15.91
CA ASP A 118 -6.63 27.63 16.89
C ASP A 118 -6.10 26.63 17.93
N GLY A 119 -5.80 25.40 17.48
CA GLY A 119 -5.32 24.31 18.33
C GLY A 119 -6.39 23.65 19.21
N THR A 120 -7.65 24.11 19.13
CA THR A 120 -8.76 23.60 19.95
C THR A 120 -9.77 22.84 19.11
N MET A 121 -10.21 21.68 19.62
CA MET A 121 -11.30 20.90 19.06
C MET A 121 -12.49 20.96 20.01
N ARG A 122 -13.70 21.15 19.47
CA ARG A 122 -14.93 21.10 20.28
C ARG A 122 -15.13 19.70 20.88
N PRO A 123 -15.48 19.56 22.18
CA PRO A 123 -15.67 18.27 22.83
C PRO A 123 -16.67 17.35 22.12
N GLU A 124 -17.73 17.93 21.55
CA GLU A 124 -18.78 17.19 20.83
C GLU A 124 -18.25 16.51 19.55
N LEU A 125 -17.09 16.95 19.05
CA LEU A 125 -16.47 16.43 17.84
C LEU A 125 -15.31 15.46 18.11
N GLU A 126 -14.95 15.19 19.37
CA GLU A 126 -13.80 14.36 19.72
C GLU A 126 -13.83 12.97 19.06
N GLN A 127 -15.01 12.37 18.97
CA GLN A 127 -15.20 11.03 18.40
C GLN A 127 -15.32 11.03 16.87
N LEU A 128 -15.56 12.18 16.24
CA LEU A 128 -15.83 12.28 14.81
C LEU A 128 -14.71 11.68 13.93
N PRO A 129 -13.40 11.93 14.18
CA PRO A 129 -12.34 11.36 13.36
C PRO A 129 -12.35 9.82 13.31
N VAL A 130 -12.60 9.17 14.45
CA VAL A 130 -12.61 7.70 14.54
C VAL A 130 -13.85 7.13 13.86
N ILE A 131 -15.03 7.75 14.08
CA ILE A 131 -16.30 7.33 13.46
C ILE A 131 -16.21 7.37 11.93
N LEU A 132 -15.65 8.44 11.36
CA LEU A 132 -15.49 8.54 9.91
C LEU A 132 -14.48 7.53 9.37
N ALA A 133 -13.38 7.31 10.09
CA ALA A 133 -12.35 6.36 9.68
C ALA A 133 -12.86 4.91 9.67
N ASP A 134 -13.66 4.52 10.65
CA ASP A 134 -14.23 3.16 10.72
C ASP A 134 -15.31 2.94 9.65
N ARG A 135 -16.07 3.97 9.28
CA ARG A 135 -17.00 3.91 8.12
C ARG A 135 -16.26 3.76 6.79
N ALA A 136 -15.15 4.48 6.61
CA ALA A 136 -14.34 4.40 5.41
C ALA A 136 -13.61 3.05 5.27
N SER A 137 -13.24 2.43 6.40
CA SER A 137 -12.46 1.18 6.43
C SER A 137 -13.32 -0.08 6.33
N ARG A 138 -14.65 0.03 6.38
CA ARG A 138 -15.54 -1.12 6.13
C ARG A 138 -15.37 -1.59 4.69
N PRO A 139 -15.04 -2.87 4.44
CA PRO A 139 -15.03 -3.39 3.08
C PRO A 139 -16.43 -3.21 2.51
N GLN A 140 -16.54 -2.49 1.40
CA GLN A 140 -17.76 -2.49 0.58
C GLN A 140 -17.93 -3.94 0.11
N ARG A 141 -18.75 -4.71 0.82
CA ARG A 141 -19.29 -5.96 0.28
C ARG A 141 -20.15 -5.51 -0.90
N CYS A 142 -19.67 -5.72 -2.12
CA CYS A 142 -20.58 -5.76 -3.25
C CYS A 142 -21.63 -6.83 -2.89
N ALA A 143 -22.88 -6.41 -2.66
CA ALA A 143 -23.99 -7.33 -2.73
C ALA A 143 -23.95 -7.95 -4.14
N GLY A 144 -23.87 -9.29 -4.18
CA GLY A 144 -23.91 -10.05 -5.43
C GLY A 144 -25.25 -9.97 -6.11
#